data_AF-A0A520CLG2-F1
#
_entry.id   AF-A0A520CLG2-F1
#
_cell.length_a   1.000
_cell.length_b   1.000
_cell.length_c   1.000
_cell.angle_alpha   90.00
_cell.angle_beta   90.00
_cell.angle_gamma   90.00
#
_symmetry.space_group_name_H-M   'P 1'
#
loop_
_entity.id
_entity.type
_entity.pdbx_description
1 polymer ?
#
loop_
_entity_poly.entity_id
_entity_poly.type
_entity_poly.pdbx_seq_one_letter_code
_entity_poly.pdbx_strand_id
1 'polypeptide(L)'
;IYIQGDEAIHEDYLPLIKKEMEMELKNRQVEALLLNYKHFYASYDYLAESRRWYRREVRIIKNLPGVHSYRDAQGFRINDRKLKVKLIDAYIYHYGWVKPPKGLQGKVRNFNQFYQTEEWIEENYPVQETFDMHNADRLVHFKGTHPAVMANRIKAANWKFEKDLTKETPKMNFRRKLLQKIEDLTGLRLFEYRNYKIVK
;
A
#
# COMPACT_ATOMS: atom_id res chain seq x y z
N ILE A 1 5.09 -16.64 -1.26
CA ILE A 1 4.81 -15.19 -1.30
C ILE A 1 3.35 -15.01 -0.93
N TYR A 2 3.05 -14.15 0.03
CA TYR A 2 1.69 -13.74 0.37
C TYR A 2 1.37 -12.48 -0.44
N ILE A 3 0.24 -12.48 -1.15
CA ILE A 3 -0.21 -11.33 -1.95
C ILE A 3 -1.73 -11.22 -1.82
N GLN A 4 -2.25 -9.99 -1.76
CA GLN A 4 -3.69 -9.73 -1.69
C GLN A 4 -4.30 -9.64 -3.10
N GLY A 5 -5.62 -9.80 -3.21
CA GLY A 5 -6.31 -9.87 -4.52
C GLY A 5 -6.25 -8.58 -5.37
N ASP A 6 -5.81 -7.47 -4.78
CA ASP A 6 -5.58 -6.18 -5.41
C ASP A 6 -4.09 -5.80 -5.48
N GLU A 7 -3.19 -6.74 -5.21
CA GLU A 7 -1.75 -6.57 -5.28
C GLU A 7 -1.16 -7.36 -6.46
N ALA A 8 -0.10 -6.83 -7.08
CA ALA A 8 0.71 -7.53 -8.08
C ALA A 8 2.20 -7.21 -7.89
N ILE A 9 3.06 -8.08 -8.41
CA ILE A 9 4.52 -7.86 -8.46
C ILE A 9 4.91 -7.72 -9.93
N HIS A 10 5.73 -6.72 -10.23
CA HIS A 10 6.28 -6.54 -11.57
C HIS A 10 7.28 -7.65 -11.90
N GLU A 11 7.21 -8.19 -13.11
CA GLU A 11 8.04 -9.30 -13.59
C GLU A 11 9.54 -9.05 -13.42
N ASP A 12 9.99 -7.81 -13.61
CA ASP A 12 11.38 -7.36 -13.39
C ASP A 12 11.92 -7.67 -11.98
N TYR A 13 11.06 -7.74 -10.96
CA TYR A 13 11.48 -8.06 -9.59
C TYR A 13 11.54 -9.55 -9.31
N LEU A 14 10.96 -10.41 -10.15
CA LEU A 14 10.89 -11.84 -9.90
C LEU A 14 12.28 -12.51 -9.80
N PRO A 15 13.27 -12.18 -10.66
CA PRO A 15 14.62 -12.73 -10.53
C PRO A 15 15.29 -12.33 -9.20
N LEU A 16 15.16 -11.06 -8.80
CA LEU A 16 15.69 -10.57 -7.52
C LEU A 16 15.02 -11.27 -6.34
N ILE A 17 13.69 -11.33 -6.33
CA ILE A 17 12.92 -11.98 -5.26
C ILE A 17 13.34 -13.44 -5.12
N LYS A 18 13.45 -14.18 -6.23
CA LYS A 18 13.89 -15.57 -6.22
C LYS A 18 15.28 -15.71 -5.62
N LYS A 19 16.24 -14.90 -6.09
CA LYS A 19 17.62 -14.89 -5.59
C LYS A 19 17.65 -14.65 -4.07
N GLU A 20 16.93 -13.63 -3.60
CA GLU A 20 16.86 -13.29 -2.17
C GLU A 20 16.19 -14.40 -1.34
N MET A 21 15.15 -15.04 -1.86
CA MET A 21 14.54 -16.20 -1.22
C MET A 21 15.53 -17.36 -1.07
N GLU A 22 16.29 -17.67 -2.12
CA GLU A 22 17.28 -18.76 -2.13
C GLU A 22 18.45 -18.47 -1.18
N MET A 23 19.01 -17.26 -1.23
CA MET A 23 20.10 -16.83 -0.34
C MET A 23 19.69 -16.87 1.13
N GLU A 24 18.50 -16.35 1.43
CA GLU A 24 18.06 -16.22 2.82
C GLU A 24 17.41 -17.47 3.36
N LEU A 25 17.07 -18.48 2.55
CA LEU A 25 16.37 -19.69 2.99
C LEU A 25 17.04 -20.34 4.22
N LYS A 26 18.36 -20.49 4.18
CA LYS A 26 19.16 -21.10 5.28
C LYS A 26 19.66 -20.09 6.31
N ASN A 27 19.54 -18.79 6.07
CA ASN A 27 19.95 -17.76 7.02
C ASN A 27 18.97 -17.66 8.20
N ARG A 28 19.40 -18.11 9.39
CA ARG A 28 18.55 -18.09 10.60
C ARG A 28 18.29 -16.69 11.17
N GLN A 29 19.02 -15.67 10.71
CA GLN A 29 18.77 -14.29 11.15
C GLN A 29 17.61 -13.64 10.40
N VAL A 30 17.29 -14.10 9.19
CA VAL A 30 16.19 -13.58 8.37
C VAL A 30 15.01 -14.54 8.43
N GLU A 31 13.86 -14.03 8.85
CA GLU A 31 12.61 -14.81 8.94
C GLU A 31 11.65 -14.49 7.78
N ALA A 32 11.78 -13.30 7.18
CA ALA A 32 10.96 -12.86 6.08
C ALA A 32 11.64 -11.77 5.23
N LEU A 33 11.16 -11.58 3.99
CA LEU A 33 11.54 -10.46 3.12
C LEU A 33 10.46 -9.38 3.19
N LEU A 34 10.95 -8.15 3.38
CA LEU A 34 10.17 -6.92 3.42
C LEU A 34 10.23 -6.26 2.03
N LEU A 35 9.07 -5.96 1.45
CA LEU A 35 8.96 -5.34 0.14
C LEU A 35 8.48 -3.89 0.28
N ASN A 36 8.85 -3.04 -0.68
CA ASN A 36 8.33 -1.68 -0.82
C ASN A 36 6.94 -1.68 -1.48
N TYR A 37 6.24 -0.55 -1.44
CA TYR A 37 4.89 -0.39 -1.97
C TYR A 37 4.77 0.76 -2.96
N LYS A 38 3.96 0.54 -4.00
CA LYS A 38 3.37 1.55 -4.86
C LYS A 38 1.85 1.48 -4.69
N HIS A 39 1.28 2.48 -4.03
CA HIS A 39 -0.17 2.55 -3.82
C HIS A 39 -0.82 3.34 -4.94
N PHE A 40 -1.51 2.65 -5.84
CA PHE A 40 -2.26 3.30 -6.91
C PHE A 40 -3.60 3.82 -6.40
N TYR A 41 -3.99 5.01 -6.85
CA TYR A 41 -5.15 5.72 -6.35
C TYR A 41 -5.94 6.39 -7.47
N ALA A 42 -7.26 6.23 -7.45
CA ALA A 42 -8.22 6.75 -8.44
C ALA A 42 -8.06 6.18 -9.86
N SER A 43 -6.86 6.19 -10.43
CA SER A 43 -6.52 5.55 -11.70
C SER A 43 -5.22 4.76 -11.58
N TYR A 44 -4.81 4.13 -12.67
CA TYR A 44 -3.52 3.46 -12.77
C TYR A 44 -2.35 4.44 -12.92
N ASP A 45 -2.63 5.73 -13.11
CA ASP A 45 -1.62 6.75 -13.44
C ASP A 45 -1.11 7.52 -12.21
N TYR A 46 -1.78 7.38 -11.06
CA TYR A 46 -1.44 8.13 -9.85
C TYR A 46 -1.04 7.22 -8.70
N LEU A 47 0.06 7.59 -8.03
CA LEU A 47 0.46 7.01 -6.77
C LEU A 47 0.07 7.92 -5.60
N ALA A 48 -0.47 7.32 -4.55
CA ALA A 48 -0.64 7.99 -3.27
C ALA A 48 0.63 7.86 -2.43
N GLU A 49 1.36 8.97 -2.29
CA GLU A 49 2.65 9.02 -1.61
C GLU A 49 2.57 9.99 -0.44
N SER A 50 2.08 9.53 0.71
CA SER A 50 2.10 10.32 1.92
C SER A 50 2.39 9.47 3.15
N ARG A 51 2.52 10.13 4.29
CA ARG A 51 2.64 9.45 5.59
C ARG A 51 1.43 8.61 6.00
N ARG A 52 0.27 8.78 5.37
CA ARG A 52 -0.94 7.94 5.55
C ARG A 52 -0.76 6.54 4.97
N TRP A 53 0.07 6.40 3.95
CA TRP A 53 0.28 5.17 3.21
C TRP A 53 1.53 4.45 3.72
N TYR A 54 1.42 3.16 3.99
CA TYR A 54 2.55 2.38 4.46
C TYR A 54 3.49 2.08 3.28
N ARG A 55 4.76 2.43 3.38
CA ARG A 55 5.67 2.26 2.24
C ARG A 55 6.23 0.85 2.09
N ARG A 56 6.06 0.00 3.10
CA ARG A 56 6.70 -1.32 3.21
C ARG A 56 5.86 -2.29 4.01
N GLU A 57 5.84 -3.55 3.59
CA GLU A 57 5.20 -4.62 4.35
C GLU A 57 5.82 -5.99 4.06
N VAL A 58 5.68 -6.90 5.03
CA VAL A 58 6.17 -8.27 4.92
C VAL A 58 5.27 -9.07 3.98
N ARG A 59 5.86 -9.60 2.91
CA ARG A 59 5.12 -10.35 1.88
C ARG A 59 5.73 -11.71 1.56
N ILE A 60 6.93 -12.01 2.04
CA ILE A 60 7.56 -13.32 1.82
C ILE A 60 8.05 -13.82 3.16
N ILE A 61 7.47 -14.89 3.66
CA ILE A 61 7.70 -15.37 5.03
C ILE A 61 8.16 -16.81 4.93
N LYS A 62 9.16 -17.18 5.71
CA LYS A 62 9.53 -18.59 5.86
C LYS A 62 8.40 -19.33 6.56
N ASN A 63 8.20 -20.59 6.19
CA ASN A 63 7.25 -21.43 6.89
C ASN A 63 7.80 -21.81 8.28
N LEU A 64 7.63 -20.91 9.24
CA LEU A 64 8.07 -21.06 10.62
C LEU A 64 6.85 -21.33 11.51
N PRO A 65 7.00 -22.18 12.54
CA PRO A 65 5.91 -22.42 13.49
C PRO A 65 5.54 -21.12 14.22
N GLY A 66 4.24 -20.92 14.45
CA GLY A 66 3.70 -19.77 15.17
C GLY A 66 3.51 -18.50 14.34
N VAL A 67 3.78 -18.54 13.03
CA VAL A 67 3.44 -17.43 12.10
C VAL A 67 1.91 -17.29 12.01
N HIS A 68 1.41 -16.08 12.22
CA HIS A 68 0.00 -15.72 12.04
C HIS A 68 -0.16 -14.26 11.60
N SER A 69 -1.33 -13.92 11.04
CA SER A 69 -1.69 -12.54 10.68
C SER A 69 -1.87 -11.69 11.94
N TYR A 70 -1.41 -10.45 11.91
CA TYR A 70 -1.49 -9.53 13.04
C TYR A 70 -2.43 -8.36 12.75
N ARG A 71 -3.48 -8.24 13.57
CA ARG A 71 -4.63 -7.32 13.42
C ARG A 71 -5.48 -7.59 12.19
N ASP A 72 -4.87 -7.57 11.01
CA ASP A 72 -5.50 -7.83 9.72
C ASP A 72 -4.52 -8.60 8.83
N ALA A 73 -4.95 -8.95 7.63
CA ALA A 73 -4.17 -9.56 6.56
C ALA A 73 -2.96 -8.73 6.09
N GLN A 74 -2.76 -7.53 6.65
CA GLN A 74 -1.68 -6.64 6.25
C GLN A 74 -0.30 -7.16 6.69
N GLY A 75 -0.13 -7.61 7.94
CA GLY A 75 1.18 -7.94 8.51
C GLY A 75 1.18 -9.22 9.33
N PHE A 76 2.37 -9.70 9.69
CA PHE A 76 2.54 -11.01 10.35
C PHE A 76 3.32 -10.91 11.65
N ARG A 77 3.13 -11.88 12.53
CA ARG A 77 3.93 -12.10 13.75
C ARG A 77 4.21 -13.58 13.96
N ILE A 78 5.26 -13.86 14.74
CA ILE A 78 5.58 -15.20 15.23
C ILE A 78 5.35 -15.15 16.73
N ASN A 79 4.40 -15.91 17.29
CA ASN A 79 4.12 -15.91 18.74
C ASN A 79 4.07 -14.47 19.33
N ASP A 80 3.29 -13.59 18.69
CA ASP A 80 3.12 -12.17 19.03
C ASP A 80 4.35 -11.26 19.00
N ARG A 81 5.53 -11.77 18.61
CA ARG A 81 6.70 -10.94 18.32
C ARG A 81 6.81 -10.57 16.85
N LYS A 82 7.41 -9.41 16.61
CA LYS A 82 7.80 -8.92 15.27
C LYS A 82 8.81 -9.87 14.63
N LEU A 83 8.69 -10.06 13.31
CA LEU A 83 9.65 -10.84 12.52
C LEU A 83 10.96 -10.06 12.34
N LYS A 84 12.07 -10.79 12.23
CA LYS A 84 13.35 -10.30 11.71
C LYS A 84 13.31 -10.33 10.18
N VAL A 85 13.51 -9.19 9.54
CA VAL A 85 13.28 -9.06 8.11
C VAL A 85 14.46 -8.46 7.38
N LYS A 86 14.65 -8.87 6.12
CA LYS A 86 15.54 -8.22 5.16
C LYS A 86 14.72 -7.38 4.20
N LEU A 87 15.03 -6.09 4.08
CA LEU A 87 14.45 -5.24 3.05
C LEU A 87 15.12 -5.56 1.71
N ILE A 88 14.32 -5.81 0.69
CA ILE A 88 14.79 -6.04 -0.68
C ILE A 88 14.27 -4.94 -1.60
N ASP A 89 15.00 -4.67 -2.68
CA ASP A 89 14.62 -3.66 -3.67
C ASP A 89 13.58 -4.20 -4.67
N ALA A 90 12.43 -4.60 -4.12
CA ALA A 90 11.29 -5.08 -4.87
C ALA A 90 10.01 -4.41 -4.37
N TYR A 91 9.07 -4.19 -5.29
CA TYR A 91 7.87 -3.41 -5.02
C TYR A 91 6.60 -4.23 -5.25
N ILE A 92 5.66 -4.13 -4.30
CA ILE A 92 4.26 -4.48 -4.49
C ILE A 92 3.56 -3.31 -5.18
N TYR A 93 2.84 -3.61 -6.26
CA TYR A 93 1.92 -2.70 -6.93
C TYR A 93 0.53 -2.97 -6.36
N HIS A 94 0.04 -2.06 -5.53
CA HIS A 94 -1.21 -2.21 -4.82
C HIS A 94 -2.28 -1.31 -5.45
N TYR A 95 -3.30 -1.92 -6.05
CA TYR A 95 -4.38 -1.30 -6.82
C TYR A 95 -5.68 -1.14 -6.04
N GLY A 96 -5.66 -1.28 -4.71
CA GLY A 96 -6.86 -1.29 -3.88
C GLY A 96 -7.72 -0.03 -4.01
N TRP A 97 -7.12 1.11 -4.35
CA TRP A 97 -7.83 2.38 -4.51
C TRP A 97 -8.02 2.81 -5.98
N VAL A 98 -7.78 1.91 -6.95
CA VAL A 98 -8.03 2.18 -8.37
C VAL A 98 -9.48 1.92 -8.70
N LYS A 99 -10.30 2.98 -8.65
CA LYS A 99 -11.72 2.96 -8.97
C LYS A 99 -12.16 4.33 -9.49
N PRO A 100 -13.20 4.39 -10.36
CA PRO A 100 -13.83 5.67 -10.69
C PRO A 100 -14.46 6.33 -9.45
N PRO A 101 -14.73 7.64 -9.45
CA PRO A 101 -15.26 8.37 -8.28
C PRO A 101 -16.47 7.71 -7.62
N LYS A 102 -17.49 7.33 -8.39
CA LYS A 102 -18.68 6.60 -7.88
C LYS A 102 -18.30 5.28 -7.20
N GLY A 103 -17.30 4.57 -7.74
CA GLY A 103 -16.81 3.31 -7.17
C GLY A 103 -15.99 3.49 -5.88
N LEU A 104 -15.30 4.62 -5.72
CA LEU A 104 -14.56 4.94 -4.50
C LEU A 104 -15.50 5.20 -3.32
N GLN A 105 -16.61 5.92 -3.56
CA GLN A 105 -17.61 6.14 -2.52
C GLN A 105 -18.25 4.82 -2.06
N GLY A 106 -18.69 3.99 -3.01
CA GLY A 106 -19.25 2.67 -2.69
C GLY A 106 -18.26 1.81 -1.90
N LYS A 107 -16.96 1.87 -2.24
CA LYS A 107 -15.91 1.17 -1.48
C LYS A 107 -15.82 1.64 -0.03
N VAL A 108 -15.76 2.96 0.20
CA VAL A 108 -15.62 3.50 1.56
C VAL A 108 -16.84 3.17 2.41
N ARG A 109 -18.05 3.31 1.86
CA ARG A 109 -19.28 2.94 2.57
C ARG A 109 -19.29 1.45 2.93
N ASN A 110 -19.06 0.55 1.97
CA ASN A 110 -19.01 -0.90 2.19
C ASN A 110 -17.96 -1.28 3.26
N PHE A 111 -16.75 -0.70 3.19
CA PHE A 111 -15.72 -1.00 4.19
C PHE A 111 -16.13 -0.61 5.62
N ASN A 112 -16.82 0.53 5.80
CA ASN A 112 -17.23 0.97 7.13
C ASN A 112 -18.37 0.15 7.72
N GLN A 113 -19.15 -0.60 6.92
CA GLN A 113 -20.20 -1.50 7.43
C GLN A 113 -19.65 -2.59 8.37
N PHE A 114 -18.36 -2.92 8.28
CA PHE A 114 -17.72 -3.90 9.16
C PHE A 114 -17.25 -3.32 10.50
N TYR A 115 -17.23 -1.99 10.66
CA TYR A 115 -16.62 -1.33 11.81
C TYR A 115 -17.51 -0.26 12.46
N GLN A 116 -18.59 0.15 11.80
CA GLN A 116 -19.46 1.26 12.21
C GLN A 116 -20.93 0.90 11.96
N THR A 117 -21.84 1.62 12.62
CA THR A 117 -23.28 1.44 12.42
C THR A 117 -23.76 2.08 11.12
N GLU A 118 -24.94 1.68 10.64
CA GLU A 118 -25.52 2.22 9.42
C GLU A 118 -25.80 3.72 9.54
N GLU A 119 -26.29 4.18 10.70
CA GLU A 119 -26.57 5.59 10.97
C GLU A 119 -25.30 6.44 10.88
N TRP A 120 -24.19 5.94 11.46
CA TRP A 120 -22.90 6.63 11.40
C TRP A 120 -22.39 6.74 9.95
N ILE A 121 -22.60 5.70 9.13
CA ILE A 121 -22.19 5.70 7.72
C ILE A 121 -23.01 6.69 6.91
N GLU A 122 -24.33 6.76 7.12
CA GLU A 122 -25.17 7.74 6.41
C GLU A 122 -24.83 9.18 6.79
N GLU A 123 -24.52 9.45 8.06
CA GLU A 123 -24.12 10.77 8.52
C GLU A 123 -22.74 11.19 8.00
N ASN A 124 -21.75 10.29 8.02
CA ASN A 124 -20.35 10.63 7.71
C ASN A 124 -19.99 10.41 6.23
N TYR A 125 -20.70 9.54 5.53
CA TYR A 125 -20.47 9.21 4.12
C TYR A 125 -21.78 9.20 3.32
N PRO A 126 -22.55 10.30 3.29
CA PRO A 126 -23.79 10.37 2.53
C PRO A 126 -23.52 10.10 1.05
N VAL A 127 -24.48 9.50 0.35
CA VAL A 127 -24.36 9.21 -1.09
C VAL A 127 -24.17 10.52 -1.86
N GLN A 128 -23.13 10.59 -2.69
CA GLN A 128 -22.70 11.79 -3.42
C GLN A 128 -22.27 11.37 -4.82
N GLU A 129 -22.48 12.22 -5.81
CA GLU A 129 -22.06 11.90 -7.18
C GLU A 129 -20.53 11.93 -7.36
N THR A 130 -19.83 12.65 -6.49
CA THR A 130 -18.38 12.88 -6.54
C THR A 130 -17.71 12.38 -5.27
N PHE A 131 -16.52 11.79 -5.39
CA PHE A 131 -15.73 11.36 -4.25
C PHE A 131 -14.63 12.37 -3.94
N ASP A 132 -14.42 12.67 -2.65
CA ASP A 132 -13.35 13.55 -2.18
C ASP A 132 -11.97 12.84 -2.26
N MET A 133 -11.19 13.18 -3.28
CA MET A 133 -9.85 12.61 -3.54
C MET A 133 -8.78 13.12 -2.56
N HIS A 134 -9.07 14.12 -1.74
CA HIS A 134 -8.14 14.64 -0.73
C HIS A 134 -7.76 13.59 0.32
N ASN A 135 -8.52 12.49 0.40
CA ASN A 135 -8.22 11.33 1.25
C ASN A 135 -6.88 10.66 0.94
N ALA A 136 -6.37 10.81 -0.29
CA ALA A 136 -5.05 10.33 -0.67
C ALA A 136 -3.89 11.10 0.00
N ASP A 137 -4.17 12.25 0.63
CA ASP A 137 -3.22 13.28 1.02
C ASP A 137 -2.44 13.81 -0.19
N ARG A 138 -1.41 13.10 -0.67
CA ARG A 138 -0.52 13.56 -1.75
C ARG A 138 -0.54 12.54 -2.89
N LEU A 139 -0.88 13.00 -4.08
CA LEU A 139 -0.82 12.23 -5.32
C LEU A 139 0.36 12.66 -6.16
N VAL A 140 1.02 11.70 -6.80
CA VAL A 140 2.08 11.93 -7.79
C VAL A 140 1.85 11.08 -9.03
N HIS A 141 2.36 11.53 -10.18
CA HIS A 141 2.29 10.75 -11.41
C HIS A 141 3.16 9.50 -11.33
N PHE A 142 2.60 8.35 -11.70
CA PHE A 142 3.36 7.13 -11.92
C PHE A 142 4.11 7.23 -13.25
N LYS A 143 5.43 6.99 -13.21
CA LYS A 143 6.31 7.12 -14.38
C LYS A 143 6.90 5.80 -14.88
N GLY A 144 6.52 4.68 -14.25
CA GLY A 144 7.03 3.36 -14.60
C GLY A 144 6.06 2.57 -15.47
N THR A 145 6.30 1.27 -15.56
CA THR A 145 5.42 0.29 -16.20
C THR A 145 4.61 -0.49 -15.17
N HIS A 146 3.41 -0.91 -15.56
CA HIS A 146 2.62 -1.84 -14.77
C HIS A 146 3.03 -3.28 -15.07
N PRO A 147 2.89 -4.21 -14.11
CA PRO A 147 3.11 -5.62 -14.36
C PRO A 147 2.30 -6.11 -15.57
N ALA A 148 2.89 -6.92 -16.45
CA ALA A 148 2.22 -7.38 -17.67
C ALA A 148 0.87 -8.07 -17.39
N VAL A 149 0.76 -8.77 -16.25
CA VAL A 149 -0.48 -9.43 -15.80
C VAL A 149 -1.65 -8.45 -15.59
N MET A 150 -1.37 -7.16 -15.37
CA MET A 150 -2.39 -6.12 -15.20
C MET A 150 -2.82 -5.48 -16.53
N ALA A 151 -2.15 -5.76 -17.65
CA ALA A 151 -2.36 -5.06 -18.91
C ALA A 151 -3.82 -5.12 -19.40
N ASN A 152 -4.45 -6.29 -19.33
CA ASN A 152 -5.85 -6.44 -19.76
C ASN A 152 -6.81 -5.63 -18.89
N ARG A 153 -6.59 -5.59 -17.57
CA ARG A 153 -7.41 -4.82 -16.64
C ARG A 153 -7.27 -3.32 -16.85
N ILE A 154 -6.07 -2.86 -17.14
CA ILE A 154 -5.77 -1.44 -17.43
C ILE A 154 -6.38 -1.04 -18.77
N LYS A 155 -6.26 -1.88 -19.82
CA LYS A 155 -6.90 -1.63 -21.12
C LYS A 155 -8.42 -1.58 -21.05
N ALA A 156 -9.03 -2.41 -20.19
CA ALA A 156 -10.46 -2.42 -19.95
C ALA A 156 -10.95 -1.21 -19.12
N ALA A 157 -10.03 -0.43 -18.51
CA ALA A 157 -10.40 0.76 -17.77
C ALA A 157 -10.86 1.85 -18.76
N ASN A 158 -12.11 2.26 -18.62
CA ASN A 158 -12.77 3.19 -19.52
C ASN A 158 -12.99 4.58 -18.90
N TRP A 159 -12.39 4.86 -17.74
CA TRP A 159 -12.47 6.18 -17.10
C TRP A 159 -11.12 6.88 -17.10
N LYS A 160 -11.15 8.18 -17.35
CA LYS A 160 -10.02 9.08 -17.17
C LYS A 160 -10.48 10.28 -16.36
N PHE A 161 -9.56 10.87 -15.61
CA PHE A 161 -9.81 12.12 -14.90
C PHE A 161 -9.48 13.27 -15.84
N GLU A 162 -10.42 14.20 -16.04
CA GLU A 162 -10.20 15.41 -16.84
C GLU A 162 -9.21 16.36 -16.17
N LYS A 163 -9.18 16.36 -14.83
CA LYS A 163 -8.26 17.17 -14.02
C LYS A 163 -7.05 16.35 -13.61
N ASP A 164 -5.91 17.01 -13.57
CA ASP A 164 -4.69 16.44 -12.98
C ASP A 164 -4.83 16.38 -11.47
N LEU A 165 -4.97 15.16 -10.93
CA LEU A 165 -5.19 14.92 -9.51
C LEU A 165 -3.97 15.30 -8.64
N THR A 166 -2.78 15.42 -9.22
CA THR A 166 -1.58 15.86 -8.47
C THR A 166 -1.64 17.33 -8.05
N LYS A 167 -2.51 18.12 -8.69
CA LYS A 167 -2.71 19.54 -8.38
C LYS A 167 -3.72 19.77 -7.26
N GLU A 168 -4.41 18.72 -6.82
CA GLU A 168 -5.32 18.84 -5.69
C GLU A 168 -4.54 19.10 -4.39
N THR A 169 -5.07 19.99 -3.56
CA THR A 169 -4.38 20.39 -2.33
C THR A 169 -4.53 19.28 -1.29
N PRO A 170 -3.44 18.74 -0.73
CA PRO A 170 -3.55 17.73 0.32
C PRO A 170 -4.31 18.20 1.57
N LYS A 171 -5.31 17.44 2.05
CA LYS A 171 -5.91 17.63 3.40
C LYS A 171 -5.01 17.03 4.49
N MET A 172 -3.79 17.54 4.59
CA MET A 172 -2.85 17.18 5.66
C MET A 172 -2.92 18.20 6.81
N ASN A 173 -3.01 17.70 8.05
CA ASN A 173 -2.83 18.56 9.22
C ASN A 173 -1.38 19.07 9.33
N PHE A 174 -1.16 20.13 10.12
CA PHE A 174 0.15 20.78 10.26
C PHE A 174 1.27 19.80 10.66
N ARG A 175 0.98 18.91 11.62
CA ARG A 175 1.92 17.87 12.07
C ARG A 175 2.35 16.96 10.91
N ARG A 176 1.40 16.48 10.09
CA ARG A 176 1.70 15.61 8.94
C ARG A 176 2.47 16.36 7.86
N LYS A 177 2.12 17.62 7.58
CA LYS A 177 2.86 18.49 6.64
C LYS A 177 4.32 18.66 7.07
N LEU A 178 4.57 18.96 8.34
CA LEU A 178 5.92 19.12 8.89
C LEU A 178 6.73 17.82 8.78
N LEU A 179 6.15 16.70 9.22
CA LEU A 179 6.81 15.40 9.17
C LEU A 179 7.07 14.93 7.73
N GLN A 180 6.14 15.22 6.80
CA GLN A 180 6.32 14.94 5.38
C GLN A 180 7.48 15.77 4.82
N LYS A 181 7.55 17.07 5.13
CA LYS A 181 8.65 17.94 4.70
C LYS A 181 10.01 17.47 5.21
N ILE A 182 10.09 17.00 6.46
CA ILE A 182 11.32 16.40 7.00
C ILE A 182 11.71 15.15 6.19
N GLU A 183 10.76 14.28 5.88
CA GLU A 183 11.00 13.07 5.08
C GLU A 183 11.44 13.41 3.65
N ASP A 184 10.81 14.39 3.01
CA ASP A 184 11.15 14.82 1.66
C ASP A 184 12.57 15.42 1.58
N LEU A 185 13.02 16.12 2.63
CA LEU A 185 14.35 16.75 2.68
C LEU A 185 15.47 15.78 3.10
N THR A 186 15.18 14.81 3.97
CA THR A 186 16.21 13.98 4.62
C THR A 186 16.14 12.50 4.25
N GLY A 187 15.05 12.06 3.62
CA GLY A 187 14.71 10.64 3.46
C GLY A 187 14.31 9.93 4.77
N LEU A 188 14.35 10.62 5.92
CA LEU A 188 14.09 10.04 7.24
C LEU A 188 12.61 10.11 7.60
N ARG A 189 12.00 8.92 7.72
CA ARG A 189 10.61 8.78 8.15
C ARG A 189 10.51 8.60 9.67
N LEU A 190 10.59 9.71 10.40
CA LEU A 190 10.44 9.73 11.87
C LEU A 190 9.08 9.19 12.34
N PHE A 191 9.06 8.43 13.43
CA PHE A 191 7.85 7.87 14.08
C PHE A 191 6.99 6.98 13.18
N GLU A 192 7.59 6.35 12.17
CA GLU A 192 6.93 5.35 11.33
C GLU A 192 6.52 4.13 12.15
N TYR A 193 5.25 3.72 12.06
CA TYR A 193 4.84 2.43 12.58
C TYR A 193 5.52 1.30 11.80
N ARG A 194 6.14 0.35 12.51
CA ARG A 194 6.80 -0.82 11.91
C ARG A 194 6.42 -2.07 12.68
N ASN A 195 5.80 -3.04 12.00
CA ASN A 195 5.48 -4.36 12.57
C ASN A 195 6.60 -5.40 12.33
N TYR A 196 7.85 -4.95 12.19
CA TYR A 196 9.00 -5.80 11.89
C TYR A 196 10.28 -5.22 12.51
N LYS A 197 11.35 -6.03 12.55
CA LYS A 197 12.72 -5.61 12.91
C LYS A 197 13.64 -5.86 11.71
N ILE A 198 14.20 -4.82 11.12
CA ILE A 198 15.16 -4.97 10.02
C ILE A 198 16.47 -5.53 10.59
N VAL A 199 16.99 -6.60 10.00
CA VAL A 199 18.32 -7.12 10.33
C VAL A 199 19.39 -6.21 9.73
N LYS A 200 20.46 -5.96 10.50
CA LYS A 200 21.65 -5.25 10.00
C LYS A 200 22.56 -6.22 9.29
#